data_AF-A0A6G0VM44-F1
#
_entry.id   AF-A0A6G0VM44-F1
#
_cell.length_a   1.000
_cell.length_b   1.000
_cell.length_c   1.000
_cell.angle_alpha   90.00
_cell.angle_beta   90.00
_cell.angle_gamma   90.00
#
_symmetry.space_group_name_H-M   'P 1'
#
loop_
_entity.id
_entity.type
_entity.pdbx_description
1 polymer ?
#
loop_
_entity_poly.entity_id
_entity_poly.type
_entity_poly.pdbx_seq_one_letter_code
_entity_poly.pdbx_strand_id
1 'polypeptide(L)'
;HRYCVDCFANLITEKDLNDKNQLLLTYKTFDNIFTDTKGLKMPSSILLKISNICLTIFEKKFGDIKIEKKIVIQLINDATKKITKTTSTLNSPCKDHYMYIIELLFRTKIYKECKWITSKVHNKEIQQADKLKIFRNN
;
A
#
# COMPACT_ATOMS: atom_id res chain seq x y z
N HIS A 1 17.74 -2.38 9.17
CA HIS A 1 17.37 -3.20 7.99
C HIS A 1 17.27 -2.32 6.73
N ARG A 2 18.38 -1.75 6.22
CA ARG A 2 18.38 -0.91 4.99
C ARG A 2 19.63 -1.14 4.10
N TYR A 3 20.35 -2.23 4.32
CA TYR A 3 21.64 -2.52 3.66
C TYR A 3 21.61 -3.83 2.85
N CYS A 4 20.43 -4.29 2.44
CA CYS A 4 20.35 -5.44 1.55
C CYS A 4 20.58 -4.97 0.12
N VAL A 5 21.77 -5.24 -0.41
CA VAL A 5 22.20 -4.88 -1.77
C VAL A 5 21.23 -5.45 -2.80
N ASP A 6 20.80 -6.70 -2.60
CA ASP A 6 19.83 -7.36 -3.48
C ASP A 6 18.48 -6.64 -3.48
N CYS A 7 17.97 -6.22 -2.32
CA CYS A 7 16.73 -5.45 -2.27
C CYS A 7 16.88 -4.08 -2.91
N PHE A 8 18.02 -3.40 -2.73
CA PHE A 8 18.27 -2.11 -3.38
C PHE A 8 18.26 -2.24 -4.91
N ALA A 9 18.92 -3.26 -5.45
CA ALA A 9 18.92 -3.54 -6.88
C ALA A 9 17.54 -3.97 -7.43
N ASN A 10 16.76 -4.70 -6.62
CA ASN A 10 15.52 -5.34 -7.10
C ASN A 10 14.24 -4.60 -6.75
N LEU A 11 14.24 -3.54 -5.90
CA LEU A 11 13.01 -2.84 -5.49
C LEU A 11 12.85 -1.46 -6.13
N ILE A 12 13.93 -0.82 -6.53
CA ILE A 12 13.94 0.51 -7.12
C ILE A 12 14.77 0.50 -8.40
N THR A 13 14.51 1.47 -9.28
CA THR A 13 15.37 1.73 -10.45
C THR A 13 16.15 3.03 -10.24
N GLU A 14 17.18 3.26 -11.05
CA GLU A 14 17.96 4.50 -11.04
C GLU A 14 17.21 5.69 -11.64
N LYS A 15 16.00 5.48 -12.19
CA LYS A 15 15.20 6.55 -12.77
C LYS A 15 14.48 7.35 -11.69
N ASP A 16 14.78 8.63 -11.63
CA ASP A 16 14.04 9.62 -10.86
C ASP A 16 12.67 9.91 -11.50
N LEU A 17 11.65 10.13 -10.66
CA LEU A 17 10.27 10.32 -11.13
C LEU A 17 9.75 11.74 -10.87
N ASN A 18 9.23 12.35 -11.93
CA ASN A 18 8.45 13.61 -11.88
C ASN A 18 6.92 13.36 -11.92
N ASP A 19 6.44 12.12 -11.73
CA ASP A 19 5.02 11.77 -11.88
C ASP A 19 4.25 11.89 -10.54
N LYS A 20 3.14 12.63 -10.55
CA LYS A 20 2.32 12.98 -9.38
C LYS A 20 1.55 11.80 -8.77
N ASN A 21 1.53 10.65 -9.44
CA ASN A 21 0.72 9.49 -9.04
C ASN A 21 1.47 8.39 -8.27
N GLN A 22 2.71 8.61 -7.81
CA GLN A 22 3.57 7.49 -7.36
C GLN A 22 4.10 7.63 -5.92
N LEU A 23 4.25 6.49 -5.22
CA LEU A 23 4.10 6.37 -3.75
C LEU A 23 5.35 5.87 -3.00
N LEU A 24 6.57 6.02 -3.53
CA LEU A 24 7.79 5.61 -2.81
C LEU A 24 8.75 6.77 -2.51
N LEU A 25 8.73 7.22 -1.25
CA LEU A 25 9.75 8.10 -0.67
C LEU A 25 10.99 7.30 -0.32
N THR A 26 12.04 7.47 -1.10
CA THR A 26 13.39 7.04 -0.74
C THR A 26 14.12 8.27 -0.22
N TYR A 27 14.55 8.24 1.05
CA TYR A 27 15.22 9.32 1.80
C TYR A 27 14.29 10.38 2.43
N LYS A 28 13.88 10.11 3.68
CA LYS A 28 13.74 11.16 4.71
C LYS A 28 14.90 11.01 5.69
N THR A 29 16.10 11.39 5.26
CA THR A 29 17.20 11.73 6.17
C THR A 29 17.52 13.17 5.85
N PHE A 30 17.13 14.08 6.73
CA PHE A 30 17.28 15.54 6.59
C PHE A 30 18.74 16.02 6.69
N ASP A 31 19.72 15.14 6.44
CA ASP A 31 21.12 15.43 6.79
C ASP A 31 22.01 15.86 5.63
N ASN A 32 21.59 15.76 4.36
CA ASN A 32 22.43 16.18 3.24
C ASN A 32 21.62 16.88 2.15
N ILE A 33 21.57 18.22 2.24
CA ILE A 33 20.97 19.14 1.26
C ILE A 33 21.82 19.24 -0.03
N PHE A 34 22.97 18.53 -0.10
CA PHE A 34 23.95 18.67 -1.19
C PHE A 34 24.00 17.52 -2.19
N THR A 35 23.19 16.47 -2.04
CA THR A 35 23.06 15.43 -3.07
C THR A 35 21.75 15.66 -3.81
N ASP A 36 21.84 15.90 -5.11
CA ASP A 36 20.76 16.17 -6.06
C ASP A 36 19.86 14.93 -6.32
N THR A 37 19.61 14.14 -5.27
CA THR A 37 18.76 12.96 -5.31
C THR A 37 17.33 13.41 -5.04
N LYS A 38 16.53 13.50 -6.10
CA LYS A 38 15.08 13.66 -5.98
C LYS A 38 14.55 12.52 -5.11
N GLY A 39 13.78 12.85 -4.06
CA GLY A 39 13.38 11.90 -3.00
C GLY A 39 12.42 10.77 -3.42
N LEU A 40 12.07 10.67 -4.70
CA LEU A 40 11.16 9.65 -5.24
C LEU A 40 11.85 8.86 -6.36
N LYS A 41 11.98 7.55 -6.16
CA LYS A 41 12.53 6.61 -7.17
C LYS A 41 11.45 5.70 -7.73
N MET A 42 11.60 5.37 -9.00
CA MET A 42 10.69 4.45 -9.68
C MET A 42 10.79 3.03 -9.09
N PRO A 43 9.67 2.39 -8.75
CA PRO A 43 9.67 0.99 -8.32
C PRO A 43 10.15 0.10 -9.46
N SER A 44 10.86 -0.97 -9.11
CA SER A 44 11.24 -1.98 -10.09
C SER A 44 10.01 -2.72 -10.65
N SER A 45 10.20 -3.42 -11.77
CA SER A 45 9.17 -4.31 -12.34
C SER A 45 8.74 -5.41 -11.36
N ILE A 46 9.66 -5.90 -10.52
CA ILE A 46 9.40 -6.88 -9.47
C ILE A 46 8.43 -6.29 -8.43
N LEU A 47 8.74 -5.10 -7.91
CA LEU A 47 7.91 -4.45 -6.90
C LEU A 47 6.53 -4.07 -7.45
N LEU A 48 6.46 -3.61 -8.71
CA LEU A 48 5.20 -3.38 -9.40
C LEU A 48 4.36 -4.65 -9.52
N LYS A 49 4.99 -5.77 -9.92
CA LYS A 49 4.31 -7.05 -10.05
C LYS A 49 3.76 -7.55 -8.72
N ILE A 50 4.54 -7.47 -7.64
CA ILE A 50 4.09 -7.80 -6.28
C ILE A 50 2.93 -6.91 -5.87
N SER A 51 3.06 -5.60 -6.06
CA SER A 51 2.02 -4.62 -5.69
C SER A 51 0.70 -4.88 -6.43
N ASN A 52 0.76 -5.15 -7.73
CA ASN A 52 -0.42 -5.48 -8.54
C ASN A 52 -1.11 -6.77 -8.10
N ILE A 53 -0.33 -7.80 -7.72
CA ILE A 53 -0.90 -9.02 -7.14
C ILE A 53 -1.63 -8.72 -5.83
N CYS A 54 -1.01 -7.96 -4.93
CA CYS A 54 -1.63 -7.58 -3.66
C CYS A 54 -2.92 -6.78 -3.87
N LEU A 55 -2.90 -5.79 -4.77
CA LEU A 55 -4.09 -4.98 -5.11
C LEU A 55 -5.22 -5.85 -5.67
N THR A 56 -4.92 -6.73 -6.63
CA THR A 56 -5.92 -7.63 -7.23
C THR A 56 -6.58 -8.53 -6.17
N ILE A 57 -5.79 -9.05 -5.24
CA ILE A 57 -6.31 -9.92 -4.17
C ILE A 57 -7.16 -9.12 -3.19
N PHE A 58 -6.71 -7.92 -2.85
CA PHE A 58 -7.44 -7.01 -1.99
C PHE A 58 -8.82 -6.69 -2.57
N GLU A 59 -8.88 -6.24 -3.83
CA GLU A 59 -10.12 -5.88 -4.52
C GLU A 59 -11.10 -7.05 -4.61
N LYS A 60 -10.58 -8.26 -4.85
CA LYS A 60 -11.42 -9.46 -4.97
C LYS A 60 -11.99 -9.93 -3.64
N LYS A 61 -11.24 -9.80 -2.53
CA LYS A 61 -11.56 -10.50 -1.27
C LYS A 61 -11.97 -9.59 -0.12
N PHE A 62 -11.46 -8.36 -0.08
CA PHE A 62 -11.60 -7.52 1.11
C PHE A 62 -13.06 -7.24 1.45
N GLY A 63 -13.92 -7.04 0.44
CA GLY A 63 -15.36 -6.80 0.65
C GLY A 63 -16.04 -7.87 1.49
N ASP A 64 -15.66 -9.13 1.27
CA ASP A 64 -16.24 -10.30 1.92
C ASP A 64 -15.66 -10.52 3.33
N ILE A 65 -14.34 -10.37 3.47
CA ILE A 65 -13.63 -10.72 4.70
C ILE A 65 -13.43 -9.53 5.66
N LYS A 66 -13.83 -8.30 5.32
CA LYS A 66 -13.50 -7.07 6.08
C LYS A 66 -13.92 -7.08 7.56
N ILE A 67 -14.91 -7.89 7.94
CA ILE A 67 -15.41 -8.03 9.32
C ILE A 67 -14.80 -9.22 10.07
N GLU A 68 -14.02 -10.05 9.39
CA GLU A 68 -13.42 -11.24 9.96
C GLU A 68 -12.22 -10.91 10.84
N LYS A 69 -11.82 -11.88 11.68
CA LYS A 69 -10.56 -11.80 12.41
C LYS A 69 -9.39 -12.13 11.47
N LYS A 70 -8.22 -11.55 11.74
CA LYS A 70 -6.95 -11.87 11.06
C LYS A 70 -6.96 -11.60 9.54
N ILE A 71 -7.73 -10.62 9.06
CA ILE A 71 -7.82 -10.24 7.63
C ILE A 71 -6.47 -10.07 6.93
N VAL A 72 -5.50 -9.44 7.61
CA VAL A 72 -4.16 -9.18 7.06
C VAL A 72 -3.45 -10.50 6.75
N ILE A 73 -3.54 -11.47 7.66
CA ILE A 73 -2.90 -12.79 7.50
C ILE A 73 -3.55 -13.55 6.34
N GLN A 74 -4.88 -13.49 6.21
CA GLN A 74 -5.59 -14.12 5.09
C GLN A 74 -5.13 -13.57 3.74
N LEU A 75 -5.09 -12.24 3.61
CA LEU A 75 -4.65 -11.55 2.40
C LEU A 75 -3.18 -11.85 2.07
N ILE A 76 -2.29 -11.84 3.08
CA ILE A 76 -0.88 -12.22 2.91
C ILE A 76 -0.77 -13.64 2.39
N ASN A 77 -1.48 -14.60 2.99
CA ASN A 77 -1.39 -16.01 2.59
C ASN A 77 -1.78 -16.22 1.12
N ASP A 78 -2.84 -15.56 0.66
CA ASP A 78 -3.27 -15.63 -0.73
C ASP A 78 -2.26 -14.97 -1.67
N ALA A 79 -1.74 -13.81 -1.29
CA ALA A 79 -0.73 -13.09 -2.07
C ALA A 79 0.55 -13.90 -2.21
N THR A 80 1.07 -14.42 -1.11
CA THR A 80 2.26 -15.29 -1.08
C THR A 80 2.08 -16.48 -2.00
N LYS A 81 0.95 -17.21 -1.92
CA LYS A 81 0.65 -18.34 -2.82
C LYS A 81 0.69 -17.94 -4.29
N LYS A 82 0.17 -16.76 -4.64
CA LYS A 82 0.15 -16.28 -6.03
C LYS A 82 1.52 -15.76 -6.48
N ILE A 83 2.24 -15.05 -5.61
CA ILE A 83 3.57 -14.50 -5.89
C ILE A 83 4.57 -15.64 -6.10
N THR A 84 4.62 -16.66 -5.24
CA THR A 84 5.53 -17.80 -5.39
C THR A 84 5.33 -18.56 -6.71
N LYS A 85 4.09 -18.59 -7.23
CA LYS A 85 3.80 -19.19 -8.55
C LYS A 85 4.25 -18.33 -9.73
N THR A 86 4.36 -17.02 -9.55
CA THR A 86 4.56 -16.05 -10.64
C THR A 86 5.97 -15.46 -10.64
N THR A 87 6.71 -15.58 -9.54
CA THR A 87 8.04 -15.01 -9.35
C THR A 87 8.84 -15.81 -8.32
N SER A 88 10.16 -15.89 -8.50
CA SER A 88 11.10 -16.55 -7.58
C SER A 88 11.52 -15.69 -6.39
N THR A 89 11.06 -14.44 -6.26
CA THR A 89 11.54 -13.50 -5.23
C THR A 89 11.33 -13.99 -3.80
N LEU A 90 10.28 -14.79 -3.56
CA LEU A 90 10.02 -15.39 -2.25
C LEU A 90 10.85 -16.65 -1.95
N ASN A 91 11.67 -17.10 -2.91
CA ASN A 91 12.66 -18.16 -2.73
C ASN A 91 14.09 -17.59 -2.62
N SER A 92 14.23 -16.27 -2.50
CA SER A 92 15.52 -15.60 -2.36
C SER A 92 15.90 -15.43 -0.88
N PRO A 93 17.20 -15.15 -0.58
CA PRO A 93 17.63 -14.75 0.77
C PRO A 93 16.89 -13.53 1.32
N CYS A 94 16.26 -12.73 0.45
CA CYS A 94 15.50 -11.53 0.79
C CYS A 94 14.02 -11.80 1.09
N LYS A 95 13.60 -13.06 1.20
CA LYS A 95 12.20 -13.44 1.41
C LYS A 95 11.53 -12.62 2.51
N ASP A 96 12.16 -12.47 3.67
CA ASP A 96 11.56 -11.78 4.81
C ASP A 96 11.34 -10.28 4.53
N HIS A 97 12.21 -9.65 3.74
CA HIS A 97 12.01 -8.28 3.28
C HIS A 97 10.80 -8.14 2.36
N TYR A 98 10.63 -9.07 1.41
CA TYR A 98 9.46 -9.08 0.53
C TYR A 98 8.17 -9.36 1.32
N MET A 99 8.20 -10.27 2.29
CA MET A 99 7.07 -10.52 3.19
C MET A 99 6.68 -9.27 3.98
N TYR A 100 7.67 -8.55 4.50
CA TYR A 100 7.43 -7.27 5.17
C TYR A 100 6.78 -6.23 4.24
N ILE A 101 7.24 -6.12 2.99
CA ILE A 101 6.65 -5.20 2.00
C ILE A 101 5.19 -5.59 1.70
N ILE A 102 4.91 -6.87 1.50
CA ILE A 102 3.55 -7.38 1.23
C ILE A 102 2.62 -7.05 2.41
N GLU A 103 3.08 -7.27 3.65
CA GLU A 103 2.34 -6.92 4.85
C GLU A 103 2.06 -5.41 4.92
N LEU A 104 3.07 -4.58 4.65
CA LEU A 104 2.93 -3.12 4.68
C LEU A 104 1.93 -2.63 3.63
N LEU A 105 1.94 -3.21 2.43
CA LEU A 105 0.98 -2.89 1.36
C LEU A 105 -0.46 -3.17 1.82
N PHE A 106 -0.72 -4.35 2.38
CA PHE A 106 -2.06 -4.69 2.86
C PHE A 106 -2.50 -3.84 4.03
N ARG A 107 -1.67 -3.67 5.07
CA ARG A 107 -1.98 -2.82 6.22
C ARG A 107 -2.33 -1.39 5.78
N THR A 108 -1.52 -0.83 4.89
CA THR A 108 -1.74 0.52 4.34
C THR A 108 -3.04 0.62 3.56
N LYS A 109 -3.34 -0.36 2.71
CA LYS A 109 -4.56 -0.36 1.89
C LYS A 109 -5.82 -0.54 2.75
N ILE A 110 -5.80 -1.45 3.72
CA ILE A 110 -6.89 -1.63 4.70
C ILE A 110 -7.14 -0.31 5.45
N TYR A 111 -6.08 0.31 5.98
CA TYR A 111 -6.22 1.57 6.69
C TYR A 111 -6.85 2.66 5.81
N LYS A 112 -6.41 2.78 4.55
CA LYS A 112 -6.99 3.75 3.60
C LYS A 112 -8.47 3.47 3.33
N GLU A 113 -8.86 2.22 3.09
CA GLU A 113 -10.26 1.86 2.88
C GLU A 113 -11.12 2.13 4.12
N CYS A 114 -10.66 1.76 5.31
CA CYS A 114 -11.36 2.05 6.56
C CYS A 114 -11.55 3.56 6.73
N LYS A 115 -10.49 4.35 6.50
CA LYS A 115 -10.57 5.81 6.54
C LYS A 115 -11.61 6.36 5.56
N TRP A 116 -11.62 5.89 4.32
CA TRP A 116 -12.60 6.32 3.31
C TRP A 116 -14.04 5.92 3.65
N ILE A 117 -14.25 4.74 4.22
CA ILE A 117 -15.57 4.30 4.71
C ILE A 117 -16.04 5.25 5.83
N THR A 118 -15.20 5.53 6.82
CA THR A 118 -15.53 6.44 7.93
C THR A 118 -15.83 7.86 7.43
N SER A 119 -15.03 8.41 6.51
CA SER A 119 -15.28 9.74 5.94
C SER A 119 -16.59 9.81 5.15
N LYS A 120 -16.98 8.75 4.44
CA LYS A 120 -18.27 8.68 3.73
C LYS A 120 -19.46 8.61 4.68
N VAL A 121 -19.32 7.93 5.82
CA VAL A 121 -20.36 7.86 6.85
C VAL A 121 -20.58 9.23 7.49
N HIS A 122 -19.51 9.91 7.91
CA HIS A 122 -19.64 11.26 8.47
C HIS A 122 -20.25 12.28 7.51
N ASN A 123 -19.90 12.23 6.21
CA ASN A 123 -20.53 13.14 5.23
C ASN A 123 -22.03 12.86 5.04
N LYS A 124 -22.49 11.61 5.19
CA LYS A 124 -23.93 11.28 5.16
C LYS A 124 -24.64 11.75 6.42
N GLU A 125 -24.03 11.62 7.59
CA GLU A 125 -24.58 12.12 8.85
C GLU A 125 -24.72 13.65 8.85
N ILE A 126 -23.71 14.37 8.34
CA ILE A 126 -23.77 15.83 8.17
C ILE A 126 -24.90 16.22 7.19
N GLN A 127 -25.02 15.53 6.05
CA GLN A 127 -26.12 15.76 5.11
C GLN A 127 -27.51 15.43 5.68
N GLN A 128 -27.63 14.43 6.56
CA GLN A 128 -28.88 14.12 7.24
C GLN A 128 -29.21 15.14 8.34
N ALA A 129 -28.20 15.62 9.07
CA ALA A 129 -28.37 16.67 10.07
C ALA A 129 -28.81 18.00 9.42
N ASP A 130 -28.31 18.32 8.22
CA ASP A 130 -28.75 19.51 7.49
C ASP A 130 -30.18 19.39 6.92
N LYS A 131 -30.61 18.17 6.52
CA LYS A 131 -32.02 17.93 6.13
C LYS A 131 -32.99 18.01 7.32
N LEU A 132 -32.53 17.76 8.54
CA LEU A 132 -33.32 17.91 9.77
C LEU A 132 -33.42 19.37 10.26
N LYS A 133 -32.59 20.29 9.72
CA LYS A 133 -32.66 21.74 10.06
C LYS A 133 -33.71 22.52 9.26
N ILE A 134 -34.37 21.91 8.28
CA ILE A 134 -35.40 22.58 7.46
C ILE A 134 -36.82 22.45 8.08
N PHE A 135 -37.00 21.67 9.15
CA PHE A 135 -38.30 21.54 9.86
C PHE A 135 -38.35 22.21 11.23
N ARG A 136 -37.46 23.17 11.51
CA ARG A 136 -37.59 24.06 12.66
C ARG A 136 -37.36 25.50 12.22
N ASN A 137 -38.34 26.06 11.52
CA ASN A 137 -38.90 27.39 11.77
C ASN A 137 -39.87 27.75 10.63
N ASN A 138 -41.11 28.04 11.06
CA ASN A 138 -42.28 28.58 10.35
C ASN A 138 -43.20 27.55 9.67
#